data_AF-G3ACJ0-F1
#
_entry.id   AF-G3ACJ0-F1
#
_cell.length_a   1.000
_cell.length_b   1.000
_cell.length_c   1.000
_cell.angle_alpha   90.00
_cell.angle_beta   90.00
_cell.angle_gamma   90.00
#
_symmetry.space_group_name_H-M   'P 1'
#
loop_
_entity.id
_entity.type
_entity.pdbx_description
1 polymer ?
#
loop_
_entity_poly.entity_id
_entity_poly.type
_entity_poly.pdbx_seq_one_letter_code
_entity_poly.pdbx_strand_id
1 'polypeptide(L)' 'MNRMGAFFAASWAAAALLYFGQHSLPLTVLSGVVVLAGFDLLRP' A
#
# COMPACT_ATOMS: atom_id res chain seq x y z
N MET A 1 -4.67 6.35 17.65
CA MET A 1 -3.49 5.52 17.29
C MET A 1 -3.74 4.50 16.17
N ASN A 2 -4.98 4.02 15.92
CA ASN A 2 -5.21 2.96 14.92
C ASN A 2 -5.08 3.35 13.44
N ARG A 3 -5.52 4.53 13.01
CA ARG A 3 -5.62 4.87 11.57
C ARG A 3 -4.27 5.16 10.91
N MET A 4 -3.41 5.92 11.58
CA MET A 4 -2.03 6.15 11.12
C MET A 4 -1.25 4.84 11.04
N GLY A 5 -1.40 3.94 12.03
CA GLY A 5 -0.79 2.60 11.99
C GLY A 5 -1.24 1.79 10.78
N ALA A 6 -2.53 1.84 10.44
CA ALA A 6 -3.06 1.18 9.25
C ALA A 6 -2.49 1.76 7.94
N PHE A 7 -2.33 3.08 7.85
CA PHE A 7 -1.68 3.71 6.69
C PHE A 7 -0.20 3.32 6.56
N PHE A 8 0.55 3.28 7.67
CA PHE A 8 1.95 2.83 7.66
C PHE A 8 2.06 1.37 7.24
N ALA A 9 1.17 0.50 7.73
CA ALA A 9 1.14 -0.91 7.33
C ALA A 9 0.81 -1.06 5.83
N ALA A 10 -0.17 -0.31 5.30
CA ALA A 10 -0.50 -0.31 3.88
C ALA A 10 0.68 0.18 3.02
N SER A 11 1.38 1.22 3.46
CA SER A 11 2.56 1.75 2.76
C SER A 11 3.71 0.74 2.72
N TRP A 12 3.97 0.04 3.83
CA TRP A 12 4.97 -1.04 3.89
C TRP A 12 4.57 -2.25 3.04
N ALA A 13 3.29 -2.62 3.03
CA ALA A 13 2.79 -3.70 2.18
C ALA A 13 2.95 -3.37 0.69
N ALA A 14 2.64 -2.13 0.29
CA ALA A 14 2.86 -1.69 -1.08
C ALA A 14 4.35 -1.72 -1.49
N ALA A 15 5.25 -1.28 -0.59
CA ALA A 15 6.69 -1.38 -0.82
C ALA A 15 7.14 -2.84 -0.98
N ALA A 16 6.62 -3.76 -0.16
CA ALA A 16 6.90 -5.18 -0.31
C ALA A 16 6.39 -5.74 -1.66
N LEU A 17 5.19 -5.35 -2.09
CA LEU A 17 4.65 -5.75 -3.40
C LEU A 17 5.52 -5.28 -4.56
N LEU A 18 6.07 -4.07 -4.49
CA LEU A 18 7.03 -3.57 -5.49
C LEU A 18 8.36 -4.32 -5.43
N TYR A 19 8.87 -4.57 -4.23
CA TYR A 19 10.15 -5.24 -4.03
C TYR A 19 10.13 -6.68 -4.56
N PHE A 20 9.10 -7.47 -4.21
CA PHE A 20 8.94 -8.84 -4.68
C PHE A 20 8.38 -8.92 -6.11
N GLY A 21 7.64 -7.89 -6.53
CA GLY A 21 6.97 -7.87 -7.83
C GLY A 21 7.83 -7.39 -8.99
N GLN A 22 8.88 -6.60 -8.76
CA GLN A 22 9.86 -6.07 -9.73
C GLN A 22 9.31 -5.78 -11.15
N HIS A 23 9.25 -6.79 -12.03
CA HIS A 23 8.84 -6.67 -13.43
C HIS A 23 7.36 -6.97 -13.70
N SER A 24 6.60 -7.34 -12.67
CA SER A 24 5.18 -7.67 -12.75
C SER A 24 4.34 -6.40 -12.75
N LEU A 25 3.88 -6.01 -13.96
CA LEU A 25 2.93 -4.90 -14.13
C LEU A 25 1.69 -5.03 -13.22
N PRO A 26 1.07 -6.23 -13.06
CA PRO A 26 -0.04 -6.37 -12.12
C PRO A 26 0.33 -6.03 -10.68
N LEU A 27 1.51 -6.42 -10.20
CA LEU A 27 1.95 -6.13 -8.83
C LEU A 27 2.31 -4.65 -8.64
N THR A 28 2.85 -4.00 -9.67
CA THR A 28 3.03 -2.54 -9.68
C THR A 28 1.69 -1.82 -9.52
N VAL A 29 0.69 -2.18 -10.33
CA VAL A 29 -0.66 -1.59 -10.22
C VAL A 29 -1.28 -1.89 -8.85
N LEU A 30 -1.19 -3.12 -8.37
CA LEU A 30 -1.71 -3.52 -7.06
C LEU A 30 -1.06 -2.72 -5.93
N SER A 31 0.25 -2.49 -5.98
CA SER A 31 0.94 -1.67 -4.97
C SER A 31 0.37 -0.25 -4.89
N GLY A 32 0.08 0.38 -6.03
CA GLY A 32 -0.55 1.69 -6.09
C GLY A 32 -1.95 1.68 -5.47
N VAL A 33 -2.75 0.66 -5.77
CA VAL A 33 -4.07 0.47 -5.15
C VAL A 33 -3.97 0.33 -3.63
N VAL A 34 -2.99 -0.44 -3.14
CA VAL A 34 -2.78 -0.65 -1.70
C VAL A 34 -2.40 0.65 -0.99
N VAL A 35 -1.54 1.50 -1.57
CA VAL A 35 -1.23 2.83 -1.00
C VAL A 35 -2.47 3.73 -0.98
N LEU A 36 -3.22 3.79 -2.08
CA LEU A 36 -4.42 4.64 -2.18
C LEU A 36 -5.53 4.19 -1.22
N ALA A 37 -5.76 2.89 -1.10
CA ALA A 37 -6.67 2.34 -0.10
C ALA A 37 -6.20 2.66 1.32
N GLY A 38 -4.89 2.57 1.56
CA GLY A 38 -4.28 3.00 2.82
C GLY A 38 -4.56 4.48 3.13
N PHE A 39 -4.48 5.35 2.13
CA PHE A 39 -4.79 6.78 2.28
C PHE A 39 -6.27 7.01 2.62
N ASP A 40 -7.18 6.22 2.05
CA ASP A 40 -8.61 6.32 2.38
C ASP A 40 -8.91 5.99 3.85
N LEU A 41 -8.11 5.10 4.48
CA LEU A 41 -8.19 4.80 5.92
C LEU A 41 -7.85 6.00 6.82
N LEU A 42 -7.22 7.06 6.28
CA LEU A 42 -6.96 8.29 7.01
C LEU A 42 -8.18 9.21 7.06
N ARG A 43 -9.24 8.95 6.29
CA ARG A 43 -10.46 9.76 6.36
C ARG A 43 -11.14 9.65 7.73
N PRO A 44 -11.73 10.74 8.25
CA PRO A 44 -12.49 10.77 9.51
C PRO A 44 -13.62 9.74 9.57
#